data_AF-A0A1L7GME7-F1
#
_entry.id   AF-A0A1L7GME7-F1
#
_cell.length_a   1.000
_cell.length_b   1.000
_cell.length_c   1.000
_cell.angle_alpha   90.00
_cell.angle_beta   90.00
_cell.angle_gamma   90.00
#
_symmetry.space_group_name_H-M   'P 1'
#
loop_
_entity.id
_entity.type
_entity.pdbx_description
1 polymer ?
#
loop_
_entity_poly.entity_id
_entity_poly.type
_entity_poly.pdbx_seq_one_letter_code
_entity_poly.pdbx_strand_id
1 'polypeptide(L)'
;MAISQGQTRPGGFRTFDDVPNQQYVRAQLAVRTDWKTDVSLLQRYPMSDGDPILVQESIIGPQMDPKPGHLPGGGTQIEIMEFGDRARLIPVGPPTEIPK
;
A
#
# COMPACT_ATOMS: atom_id res chain seq x y z
N MET A 1 0.26 4.96 -0.60
CA MET A 1 -0.40 3.70 -0.18
C MET A 1 -1.53 3.39 -1.15
N ALA A 2 -1.62 2.16 -1.65
CA ALA A 2 -2.79 1.72 -2.41
C ALA A 2 -3.99 1.46 -1.49
N ILE A 3 -5.13 2.06 -1.81
CA ILE A 3 -6.38 1.90 -1.05
C ILE A 3 -7.51 1.49 -2.00
N SER A 4 -8.57 0.92 -1.43
CA SER A 4 -9.80 0.61 -2.19
C SER A 4 -10.79 1.76 -2.07
N GLN A 5 -11.68 1.90 -3.05
CA GLN A 5 -12.82 2.83 -2.99
C GLN A 5 -13.60 2.63 -1.69
N GLY A 6 -13.92 3.73 -1.01
CA GLY A 6 -14.62 3.73 0.28
C GLY A 6 -13.79 3.31 1.51
N GLN A 7 -12.50 3.01 1.36
CA GLN A 7 -11.64 2.69 2.50
C GLN A 7 -11.39 3.95 3.35
N THR A 8 -11.84 3.91 4.61
CA THR A 8 -11.74 5.05 5.55
C THR A 8 -10.56 4.97 6.51
N ARG A 9 -9.91 3.81 6.64
CA ARG A 9 -8.75 3.60 7.52
C ARG A 9 -7.51 3.17 6.73
N PRO A 10 -6.32 3.66 7.06
CA PRO A 10 -5.09 3.22 6.41
C PRO A 10 -4.80 1.75 6.68
N GLY A 11 -4.11 1.11 5.72
CA GLY A 11 -3.54 -0.22 5.89
C GLY A 11 -2.20 -0.19 6.64
N GLY A 12 -1.59 -1.37 6.81
CA GLY A 12 -0.26 -1.48 7.44
C GLY A 12 0.91 -1.24 6.50
N PHE A 13 0.70 -1.40 5.18
CA PHE A 13 1.77 -1.37 4.18
C PHE A 13 1.70 -0.14 3.29
N ARG A 14 2.87 0.39 2.95
CA ARG A 14 3.06 1.53 2.05
C ARG A 14 4.40 1.40 1.33
N THR A 15 4.70 2.33 0.44
CA THR A 15 5.94 2.37 -0.34
C THR A 15 6.28 3.83 -0.63
N PHE A 16 7.57 4.11 -0.83
CA PHE A 16 8.05 5.37 -1.42
C PHE A 16 8.24 5.28 -2.94
N ASP A 17 8.04 4.10 -3.53
CA ASP A 17 8.11 3.93 -4.98
C ASP A 17 7.07 4.80 -5.70
N ASP A 18 7.41 5.24 -6.91
CA ASP A 18 6.43 5.76 -7.84
C ASP A 18 5.50 4.63 -8.29
N VAL A 19 4.20 4.82 -8.09
CA VAL A 19 3.16 3.84 -8.46
C VAL A 19 2.37 4.39 -9.65
N PRO A 20 2.79 4.09 -10.89
CA PRO A 20 2.22 4.72 -12.08
C PRO A 20 0.84 4.18 -12.48
N ASN A 21 0.48 2.96 -12.05
CA ASN A 21 -0.74 2.28 -12.47
C ASN A 21 -1.09 1.09 -11.54
N GLN A 22 -2.29 0.54 -11.71
CA GLN A 22 -2.80 -0.60 -10.92
C GLN A 22 -2.00 -1.87 -11.19
N GLN A 23 -1.51 -2.07 -12.42
CA GLN A 23 -0.63 -3.19 -12.74
C GLN A 23 0.64 -3.19 -11.89
N TYR A 24 1.23 -2.03 -11.59
CA TYR A 24 2.38 -1.93 -10.69
C TYR A 24 2.03 -2.38 -9.27
N VAL A 25 0.85 -2.00 -8.77
CA VAL A 25 0.35 -2.43 -7.45
C VAL A 25 0.20 -3.95 -7.38
N ARG A 26 -0.27 -4.59 -8.47
CA ARG A 26 -0.42 -6.05 -8.53
C ARG A 26 0.91 -6.77 -8.70
N ALA A 27 1.75 -6.31 -9.63
CA ALA A 27 2.96 -7.01 -9.98
C ALA A 27 4.09 -6.76 -8.97
N GLN A 28 4.39 -5.48 -8.69
CA GLN A 28 5.60 -5.11 -7.95
C GLN A 28 5.33 -4.92 -6.46
N LEU A 29 4.14 -4.42 -6.11
CA LEU A 29 3.70 -4.38 -4.71
C LEU A 29 3.02 -5.68 -4.25
N ALA A 30 2.85 -6.65 -5.15
CA ALA A 30 2.30 -7.98 -4.89
C ALA A 30 0.96 -7.97 -4.09
N VAL A 31 0.14 -6.93 -4.27
CA VAL A 31 -1.13 -6.82 -3.54
C VAL A 31 -2.15 -7.78 -4.13
N ARG A 32 -2.50 -8.81 -3.35
CA ARG A 32 -3.41 -9.84 -3.82
C ARG A 32 -4.87 -9.39 -4.00
N THR A 33 -5.59 -10.02 -4.91
CA THR A 33 -6.97 -9.71 -5.29
C THR A 33 -7.98 -10.06 -4.19
N ASP A 34 -7.66 -11.02 -3.33
CA ASP A 34 -8.43 -11.37 -2.14
C ASP A 34 -8.17 -10.43 -0.95
N TRP A 35 -7.04 -9.72 -0.93
CA TRP A 35 -6.77 -8.69 0.09
C TRP A 35 -7.40 -7.36 -0.28
N LYS A 36 -7.29 -6.97 -1.55
CA LYS A 36 -7.89 -5.76 -2.11
C LYS A 36 -8.40 -6.07 -3.51
N THR A 37 -9.72 -6.15 -3.66
CA THR A 37 -10.32 -6.33 -4.99
C THR A 37 -10.10 -5.09 -5.87
N ASP A 38 -10.09 -3.92 -5.27
CA ASP A 38 -9.85 -2.64 -5.93
C ASP A 38 -8.58 -1.96 -5.40
N VAL A 39 -7.75 -1.51 -6.32
CA VAL A 39 -6.47 -0.81 -6.10
C VAL A 39 -6.36 0.45 -6.94
N SER A 40 -7.49 1.00 -7.40
CA SER A 40 -7.56 2.15 -8.28
C SER A 40 -7.13 3.47 -7.65
N LEU A 41 -6.92 3.52 -6.33
CA LEU A 41 -6.63 4.73 -5.59
C LEU A 41 -5.28 4.68 -4.88
N LEU A 42 -4.57 5.81 -4.91
CA LEU A 42 -3.42 6.09 -4.06
C LEU A 42 -3.74 7.19 -3.05
N GLN A 43 -3.44 6.93 -1.78
CA GLN A 43 -3.45 7.93 -0.72
C GLN A 43 -2.03 8.20 -0.24
N ARG A 44 -1.69 9.49 -0.12
CA ARG A 44 -0.45 9.98 0.48
C ARG A 44 -0.66 10.26 1.97
N TYR A 45 0.33 9.92 2.78
CA TYR A 45 0.39 10.18 4.21
C TYR A 45 1.77 10.72 4.55
N PRO A 46 1.91 11.70 5.45
CA PRO A 46 3.19 12.05 6.05
C PRO A 46 3.61 10.93 7.02
N MET A 47 4.91 10.83 7.29
CA MET A 47 5.44 9.72 8.11
C MET A 47 5.22 9.92 9.62
N SER A 48 5.07 11.16 10.09
CA SER A 48 4.85 11.47 11.50
C SER A 48 4.22 12.85 11.68
N ASP A 49 3.41 12.98 12.72
CA ASP A 49 2.82 14.20 13.27
C ASP A 49 3.66 14.80 14.43
N GLY A 50 4.81 14.22 14.74
CA GLY A 50 5.73 14.65 15.80
C GLY A 50 6.34 13.48 16.57
N ASP A 51 5.60 12.39 16.74
CA ASP A 51 6.06 11.19 17.45
C ASP A 51 6.54 10.10 16.47
N PRO A 52 7.61 9.35 16.79
CA PRO A 52 8.11 8.29 15.93
C PRO A 52 7.07 7.18 15.72
N ILE A 53 7.10 6.57 14.54
CA ILE A 53 6.35 5.35 14.20
C ILE A 53 7.37 4.28 13.87
N LEU A 54 7.27 3.12 14.52
CA LEU A 54 8.16 2.00 14.21
C LEU A 54 7.77 1.39 12.87
N VAL A 55 8.74 1.31 11.97
CA VAL A 55 8.55 0.74 10.64
C VAL A 55 9.57 -0.32 10.32
N GLN A 56 9.18 -1.28 9.50
CA GLN A 56 10.10 -2.18 8.80
C GLN A 56 10.10 -1.83 7.31
N GLU A 57 11.29 -1.59 6.77
CA GLU A 57 11.49 -1.37 5.34
C GLU A 57 12.14 -2.62 4.72
N SER A 58 11.60 -3.09 3.59
CA SER A 58 12.11 -4.27 2.90
C SER A 58 11.70 -4.31 1.44
N ILE A 59 12.28 -5.24 0.69
CA ILE A 59 11.80 -5.60 -0.65
C ILE A 59 10.62 -6.57 -0.52
N ILE A 60 9.60 -6.36 -1.35
CA ILE A 60 8.41 -7.21 -1.42
C ILE A 60 8.80 -8.51 -2.11
N GLY A 61 8.64 -9.63 -1.42
CA GLY A 61 8.83 -10.96 -2.00
C GLY A 61 7.68 -11.38 -2.92
N PRO A 62 7.89 -12.40 -3.77
CA PRO A 62 6.83 -12.98 -4.60
C PRO A 62 5.63 -13.47 -3.76
N GLN A 63 4.42 -13.39 -4.33
CA GLN A 63 3.17 -13.82 -3.71
C GLN A 63 2.37 -14.72 -4.65
N MET A 64 1.50 -15.56 -4.06
CA MET A 64 0.51 -16.34 -4.80
C MET A 64 -0.87 -15.72 -4.62
N ASP A 65 -1.45 -15.28 -5.72
CA ASP A 65 -2.80 -14.74 -5.83
C ASP A 65 -3.80 -15.82 -6.27
N PRO A 66 -5.00 -15.89 -5.69
CA PRO A 66 -6.04 -16.83 -6.12
C PRO A 66 -6.54 -16.62 -7.57
N LYS A 67 -6.33 -15.46 -8.20
CA LYS A 67 -6.81 -15.16 -9.57
C LYS A 67 -5.68 -15.15 -10.61
N PRO A 68 -4.78 -14.14 -10.69
CA PRO A 68 -3.66 -14.15 -11.63
C PRO A 68 -2.55 -15.16 -11.30
N GLY A 69 -2.59 -15.85 -10.14
CA GLY A 69 -1.54 -16.78 -9.75
C GLY A 69 -0.30 -16.04 -9.25
N HIS A 70 0.85 -16.25 -9.89
CA HIS A 70 2.13 -15.73 -9.41
C HIS A 70 2.24 -14.20 -9.57
N LEU A 71 2.49 -13.50 -8.46
CA LEU A 71 2.85 -12.09 -8.42
C LEU A 71 4.36 -11.96 -8.10
N PRO A 72 5.17 -11.32 -8.94
CA PRO A 72 6.63 -11.33 -8.79
C PRO A 72 7.15 -10.54 -7.60
N GLY A 73 6.46 -9.49 -7.16
CA GLY A 73 6.99 -8.55 -6.16
C GLY A 73 8.19 -7.78 -6.71
N GLY A 74 9.09 -7.35 -5.82
CA GLY A 74 10.31 -6.63 -6.16
C GLY A 74 10.26 -5.11 -5.95
N GLY A 75 9.09 -4.56 -5.68
CA GLY A 75 8.96 -3.18 -5.18
C GLY A 75 9.43 -3.06 -3.73
N THR A 76 9.56 -1.84 -3.24
CA THR A 76 9.85 -1.56 -1.83
C THR A 76 8.56 -1.53 -1.02
N GLN A 77 8.63 -2.00 0.23
CA GLN A 77 7.57 -1.84 1.20
C GLN A 77 8.09 -1.22 2.49
N ILE A 78 7.17 -0.52 3.15
CA ILE A 78 7.26 -0.05 4.52
C ILE A 78 6.05 -0.61 5.25
N GLU A 79 6.28 -1.41 6.27
CA GLU A 79 5.27 -1.92 7.18
C GLU A 79 5.26 -1.08 8.47
N ILE A 80 4.07 -0.66 8.90
CA ILE A 80 3.88 -0.16 10.27
C ILE A 80 3.73 -1.36 11.20
N MET A 81 4.70 -1.49 12.11
CA MET A 81 4.80 -2.63 13.02
C MET A 81 3.67 -2.62 14.04
N GLU A 82 3.35 -1.45 14.59
CA GLU A 82 2.31 -1.31 15.61
C GLU A 82 0.94 -1.01 14.99
N PHE A 83 -0.05 -1.86 15.26
CA PHE A 83 -1.40 -1.68 14.69
C PHE A 83 -2.03 -0.33 15.07
N GLY A 84 -1.83 0.12 16.32
CA GLY A 84 -2.36 1.39 16.81
C GLY A 84 -1.80 2.61 16.07
N ASP A 85 -0.55 2.53 15.62
CA ASP A 85 0.12 3.63 14.92
C ASP A 85 -0.48 3.92 13.54
N ARG A 86 -1.20 2.96 12.95
CA ARG A 86 -1.90 3.16 11.67
C ARG A 86 -2.95 4.27 11.79
N ALA A 87 -3.64 4.37 12.93
CA ALA A 87 -4.68 5.39 13.14
C ALA A 87 -4.14 6.82 13.25
N ARG A 88 -2.83 6.97 13.50
CA ARG A 88 -2.14 8.26 13.58
C ARG A 88 -1.84 8.86 12.21
N LEU A 89 -1.99 8.10 11.12
CA LEU A 89 -1.72 8.60 9.78
C LEU A 89 -2.85 9.52 9.30
N ILE A 90 -2.50 10.79 9.06
CA ILE A 90 -3.41 11.79 8.52
C ILE A 90 -3.21 11.90 7.00
N PRO A 91 -4.24 11.67 6.17
CA PRO A 91 -4.10 11.74 4.72
C PRO A 91 -3.77 13.16 4.24
N VAL A 92 -2.88 13.28 3.25
CA VAL A 92 -2.63 14.54 2.54
C VAL A 92 -3.57 14.63 1.34
N GLY A 93 -4.60 15.45 1.46
CA GLY A 93 -5.60 15.64 0.40
C GLY A 93 -6.42 14.37 0.10
N PRO A 94 -7.31 14.43 -0.90
CA PRO A 94 -8.10 13.28 -1.32
C PRO A 94 -7.22 12.22 -2.03
N PRO A 95 -7.66 10.95 -2.06
CA PRO A 95 -7.01 9.92 -2.86
C PRO A 95 -6.99 10.29 -4.34
N THR A 96 -5.94 9.88 -5.04
CA THR A 96 -5.80 10.07 -6.50
C THR A 96 -6.05 8.75 -7.22
N GLU A 97 -6.83 8.80 -8.30
CA GLU A 97 -7.01 7.65 -9.19
C GLU A 97 -5.75 7.38 -10.01
N ILE A 98 -5.45 6.09 -10.19
CA ILE A 98 -4.36 5.64 -11.04
C ILE A 98 -4.88 4.82 -12.25
N PRO A 99 -4.23 4.95 -13.42
CA PRO A 99 -4.52 4.13 -14.59
C PRO A 99 -4.48 2.63 -14.28
N LYS A 100 -5.15 1.83 -15.11
CA LYS A 100 -5.09 0.37 -15.01
C LYS A 100 -3.67 -0.16 -15.22
#